data_AF-A0A142L7N3-F1
#
_entry.id   AF-A0A142L7N3-F1
#
_cell.length_a   1.000
_cell.length_b   1.000
_cell.length_c   1.000
_cell.angle_alpha   90.00
_cell.angle_beta   90.00
_cell.angle_gamma   90.00
#
_symmetry.space_group_name_H-M   'P 1'
#
loop_
_entity.id
_entity.type
_entity.pdbx_description
1 polymer ?
#
loop_
_entity_poly.entity_id
_entity_poly.type
_entity_poly.pdbx_seq_one_letter_code
_entity_poly.pdbx_strand_id
1 'polypeptide(L)'
;MDNWETYEVFHQKKRGDQHMHVGIVHAPNPEMALLFGKDQYGRRGITANIWVVKTANVFCTEYEDQDMFETTPEKQYREAGGYKVMDKINKYKKAQKA
;
A
#
# COMPACT_ATOMS: atom_id res chain seq x y z
N MET A 1 -12.29 -18.31 -29.08
CA MET A 1 -12.24 -16.94 -28.54
C MET A 1 -10.85 -16.77 -27.98
N ASP A 2 -10.12 -15.73 -28.41
CA ASP A 2 -8.77 -15.48 -27.90
C ASP A 2 -8.84 -15.28 -26.38
N ASN A 3 -8.28 -16.23 -25.62
CA ASN A 3 -8.28 -16.17 -24.17
C ASN A 3 -7.19 -15.20 -23.72
N TRP A 4 -7.50 -13.91 -23.69
CA TRP A 4 -6.58 -12.90 -23.18
C TRP A 4 -6.51 -12.99 -21.66
N GLU A 5 -5.29 -12.93 -21.13
CA GLU A 5 -5.01 -12.96 -19.70
C GLU A 5 -5.45 -11.64 -19.06
N THR A 6 -5.96 -11.70 -17.82
CA THR A 6 -6.31 -10.51 -17.03
C THR A 6 -5.08 -10.00 -16.26
N TYR A 7 -4.88 -8.69 -16.29
CA TYR A 7 -3.84 -8.00 -15.55
C TYR A 7 -4.43 -6.92 -14.64
N GLU A 8 -3.97 -6.87 -13.40
CA GLU A 8 -4.20 -5.75 -12.49
C GLU A 8 -3.25 -4.60 -12.83
N VAL A 9 -3.77 -3.37 -12.86
CA VAL A 9 -3.02 -2.17 -13.21
C VAL A 9 -2.87 -1.26 -11.98
N PHE A 10 -1.64 -0.82 -11.73
CA PHE A 10 -1.32 0.12 -10.66
C PHE A 10 -0.70 1.39 -11.24
N HIS A 11 -1.28 2.55 -10.90
CA HIS A 11 -0.89 3.86 -11.41
C HIS A 11 -0.18 4.69 -10.33
N GLN A 12 0.91 5.35 -10.72
CA GLN A 12 1.59 6.36 -9.92
C GLN A 12 1.47 7.71 -10.62
N LYS A 13 0.83 8.68 -9.95
CA LYS A 13 0.62 10.03 -10.48
C LYS A 13 1.89 10.88 -10.48
N LYS A 14 2.67 10.86 -9.38
CA LYS A 14 3.92 11.62 -9.24
C LYS A 14 5.03 10.72 -8.70
N ARG A 15 6.28 11.00 -9.08
CA ARG A 15 7.45 10.26 -8.58
C ARG A 15 7.54 10.40 -7.06
N GLY A 16 7.55 9.27 -6.35
CA GLY A 16 7.62 9.21 -4.89
C GLY A 16 6.28 8.92 -4.21
N ASP A 17 5.15 9.05 -4.92
CA ASP A 17 3.85 8.58 -4.44
C ASP A 17 3.78 7.05 -4.49
N GLN A 18 2.87 6.46 -3.72
CA GLN A 18 2.58 5.02 -3.84
C GLN A 18 1.85 4.70 -5.16
N HIS A 19 2.12 3.52 -5.71
CA HIS A 19 1.34 2.95 -6.81
C HIS A 19 -0.02 2.50 -6.29
N MET A 20 -1.09 3.04 -6.87
CA MET A 20 -2.46 2.71 -6.49
C MET A 20 -3.09 1.82 -7.54
N HIS A 21 -3.81 0.78 -7.11
CA HIS A 21 -4.62 -0.03 -8.03
C HIS A 21 -5.71 0.84 -8.66
N VAL A 22 -5.87 0.75 -9.99
CA VAL A 22 -6.84 1.55 -10.75
C VAL A 22 -7.82 0.71 -11.57
N GLY A 23 -7.62 -0.60 -11.64
CA GLY A 23 -8.49 -1.54 -12.33
C GLY A 23 -7.71 -2.59 -13.12
N ILE A 24 -8.36 -3.19 -14.11
CA ILE A 24 -7.84 -4.31 -14.89
C ILE A 24 -7.76 -4.01 -16.39
N VAL A 25 -6.91 -4.76 -17.09
CA VAL A 25 -6.90 -4.87 -18.55
C VAL A 25 -6.78 -6.32 -18.98
N HIS A 26 -7.30 -6.66 -20.16
CA HIS A 26 -7.08 -7.96 -20.79
C HIS A 26 -6.04 -7.82 -21.89
N ALA A 27 -4.98 -8.64 -21.85
CA ALA A 27 -3.89 -8.56 -22.81
C ALA A 27 -3.24 -9.93 -23.04
N PRO A 28 -2.63 -10.17 -24.22
CA PRO A 28 -1.93 -11.43 -24.49
C PRO A 28 -0.60 -11.56 -23.73
N ASN A 29 0.02 -10.45 -23.34
CA ASN A 29 1.32 -10.44 -22.64
C ASN A 29 1.49 -9.14 -21.80
N PRO A 30 2.51 -9.06 -20.92
CA PRO A 30 2.71 -7.91 -20.05
C PRO A 30 3.02 -6.60 -20.78
N GLU A 31 3.67 -6.66 -21.94
CA GLU A 31 4.02 -5.48 -22.74
C GLU A 31 2.76 -4.82 -23.31
N MET A 32 1.83 -5.62 -23.83
CA MET A 32 0.52 -5.15 -24.26
C MET A 32 -0.35 -4.68 -23.09
N ALA A 33 -0.26 -5.34 -21.93
CA ALA A 33 -0.94 -4.88 -20.72
C ALA A 33 -0.47 -3.49 -20.28
N LEU A 34 0.85 -3.21 -20.34
CA LEU A 34 1.39 -1.87 -20.07
C LEU A 34 0.87 -0.82 -21.05
N LEU A 35 0.80 -1.16 -22.34
CA LEU A 35 0.28 -0.26 -23.38
C LEU A 35 -1.20 0.07 -23.13
N PHE A 36 -2.02 -0.95 -22.87
CA PHE A 36 -3.45 -0.79 -22.58
C PHE A 36 -3.68 -0.04 -21.27
N GLY A 37 -2.92 -0.37 -20.22
CA GLY A 37 -2.98 0.35 -18.94
C GLY A 37 -2.61 1.82 -19.08
N LYS A 38 -1.60 2.14 -19.89
CA LYS A 38 -1.21 3.52 -20.21
C LYS A 38 -2.32 4.28 -20.93
N ASP A 39 -2.95 3.67 -21.94
CA ASP A 39 -4.02 4.34 -22.70
C ASP A 39 -5.30 4.52 -21.86
N GLN A 40 -5.70 3.49 -21.12
CA GLN A 40 -6.92 3.49 -20.32
C GLN A 40 -6.81 4.39 -19.07
N TYR A 41 -5.69 4.31 -18.34
CA TYR A 41 -5.55 4.95 -17.03
C TYR A 41 -4.57 6.12 -17.00
N GLY A 42 -3.65 6.22 -17.97
CA GLY A 42 -2.61 7.25 -18.00
C GLY A 42 -2.87 8.44 -18.93
N ARG A 43 -3.83 8.35 -19.86
CA ARG A 43 -3.93 9.26 -21.01
C ARG A 43 -4.31 10.70 -20.69
N ARG A 44 -5.16 10.95 -19.70
CA ARG A 44 -5.72 12.30 -19.40
C ARG A 44 -5.18 12.94 -18.12
N GLY A 45 -4.17 12.33 -17.49
CA GLY A 45 -3.61 12.78 -16.23
C GLY A 45 -2.10 12.73 -16.21
N ILE A 46 -1.52 13.36 -15.19
CA ILE A 46 -0.08 13.24 -14.91
C ILE A 46 0.18 11.78 -14.51
N THR A 47 1.10 11.14 -15.23
CA THR A 47 1.50 9.75 -15.01
C THR A 47 3.00 9.70 -14.89
N ALA A 48 3.49 9.29 -13.71
CA ALA A 48 4.91 9.08 -13.46
C ALA A 48 5.32 7.64 -13.77
N ASN A 49 4.48 6.66 -13.42
CA ASN A 49 4.79 5.25 -13.59
C ASN A 49 3.50 4.38 -13.63
N ILE A 50 3.57 3.22 -14.27
CA ILE A 50 2.52 2.19 -14.29
C ILE A 50 3.15 0.83 -14.07
N TRP A 51 2.55 0.03 -13.19
CA TRP A 51 2.84 -1.39 -13.06
C TRP A 51 1.66 -2.21 -13.55
N VAL A 52 1.95 -3.39 -14.07
CA VAL A 52 0.97 -4.42 -14.38
C VAL A 52 1.43 -5.75 -13.81
N VAL A 53 0.48 -6.54 -13.33
CA VAL A 53 0.72 -7.90 -12.84
C VAL A 53 -0.42 -8.77 -13.32
N LYS A 54 -0.13 -10.03 -13.71
CA LYS A 54 -1.19 -10.99 -14.02
C LYS A 54 -2.07 -11.19 -12.79
N THR A 55 -3.39 -11.16 -12.95
CA THR A 55 -4.32 -11.41 -11.84
C THR A 55 -4.05 -12.76 -11.17
N ALA A 56 -3.67 -13.78 -11.94
CA ALA A 56 -3.30 -15.10 -11.43
C ALA A 56 -2.05 -15.11 -10.50
N ASN A 57 -1.27 -14.03 -10.46
CA ASN A 57 -0.10 -13.90 -9.59
C ASN A 57 -0.38 -13.04 -8.34
N VAL A 58 -1.61 -12.54 -8.17
CA VAL A 58 -2.02 -11.80 -6.99
C VAL A 58 -2.63 -12.77 -5.98
N PHE A 59 -2.01 -12.85 -4.80
CA PHE A 59 -2.46 -13.70 -3.71
C PHE A 59 -3.01 -12.81 -2.58
N CYS A 60 -4.16 -13.18 -2.04
CA CYS A 60 -4.86 -12.45 -0.99
C CYS A 60 -5.05 -13.34 0.23
N THR A 61 -5.06 -12.75 1.42
CA THR A 61 -5.54 -13.40 2.64
C THR A 61 -7.06 -13.52 2.60
N GLU A 62 -7.62 -14.44 3.39
CA GLU A 62 -9.06 -14.50 3.60
C GLU A 62 -9.48 -13.39 4.59
N TYR A 63 -10.76 -13.01 4.60
CA TYR A 63 -11.24 -11.97 5.53
C TYR A 63 -11.24 -12.47 6.97
N GLU A 64 -11.36 -13.78 7.14
CA GLU A 64 -11.30 -14.50 8.40
C GLU A 64 -9.90 -14.42 9.07
N ASP A 65 -8.83 -14.20 8.29
CA ASP A 65 -7.44 -14.06 8.76
C ASP A 65 -7.11 -12.66 9.33
N GLN A 66 -8.13 -11.84 9.62
CA GLN A 66 -7.93 -10.45 10.05
C GLN A 66 -7.15 -10.36 11.38
N ASP A 67 -7.24 -11.37 12.23
CA ASP A 67 -6.57 -11.45 13.53
C ASP A 67 -5.03 -11.41 13.42
N MET A 68 -4.47 -11.85 12.29
CA MET A 68 -3.03 -11.79 12.00
C MET A 68 -2.44 -10.37 12.08
N PHE A 69 -3.27 -9.34 11.89
CA PHE A 69 -2.86 -7.93 11.90
C PHE A 69 -3.11 -7.23 13.23
N GLU A 70 -3.72 -7.90 14.22
CA GLU A 70 -3.99 -7.31 15.53
C GLU A 70 -2.71 -7.11 16.35
N THR A 71 -2.64 -6.02 17.11
CA THR A 71 -1.52 -5.80 18.03
C THR A 71 -1.64 -6.74 19.23
N THR A 72 -0.52 -7.36 19.63
CA THR A 72 -0.53 -8.21 20.83
C THR A 72 -0.81 -7.34 22.07
N PRO A 73 -1.92 -7.55 22.80
CA PRO A 73 -2.30 -6.69 23.93
C PRO A 73 -1.25 -6.66 25.05
N GLU A 74 -0.46 -7.73 25.16
CA GLU A 74 0.57 -7.91 26.18
C GLU A 74 1.85 -7.07 25.92
N LYS A 75 2.02 -6.52 24.71
CA LYS A 75 3.25 -5.84 24.28
C LYS A 75 3.09 -4.33 24.18
N GLN A 76 2.31 -3.73 25.08
CA GLN A 76 2.06 -2.28 25.14
C GLN A 76 3.33 -1.43 25.20
N TYR A 77 4.44 -1.97 25.70
CA TYR A 77 5.76 -1.30 25.69
C TYR A 77 6.28 -0.96 24.29
N ARG A 78 5.74 -1.59 23.23
CA ARG A 78 6.09 -1.31 21.83
C ARG A 78 5.29 -0.15 21.24
N GLU A 79 4.17 0.21 21.88
CA GLU A 79 3.33 1.32 21.43
C GLU A 79 3.81 2.64 22.03
N ALA A 80 3.54 3.75 21.33
CA ALA A 80 3.95 5.08 21.77
C ALA A 80 3.45 5.42 23.19
N GLY A 81 2.27 4.90 23.58
CA GLY A 81 1.70 5.06 24.92
C GLY A 81 2.44 4.28 26.03
N GLY A 82 3.14 3.20 25.71
CA GLY A 82 3.93 2.43 26.67
C GLY A 82 5.20 3.13 27.15
N TYR A 83 5.65 4.16 26.41
CA TYR A 83 6.79 4.98 26.80
C TYR A 83 6.34 6.06 27.80
N LYS A 84 6.80 5.94 29.05
CA LYS A 84 6.65 6.96 30.12
C LYS A 84 7.51 8.23 29.87
N VAL A 85 7.56 8.70 28.63
CA VAL A 85 8.32 9.89 28.23
C VAL A 85 7.74 11.14 28.90
N MET A 86 6.42 11.24 29.02
CA MET A 86 5.78 12.37 29.71
C MET A 86 6.09 12.40 31.21
N ASP A 87 6.20 11.24 31.87
CA ASP A 87 6.60 11.18 33.28
C ASP A 87 8.04 11.69 33.48
N LYS A 88 8.96 11.31 32.58
CA LYS A 88 10.35 11.82 32.60
C LYS A 88 10.39 13.33 32.35
N ILE A 89 9.64 13.83 31.37
CA ILE A 89 9.56 15.27 31.06
C ILE A 89 8.99 16.05 32.25
N ASN A 90 7.93 15.56 32.89
CA ASN A 90 7.29 16.23 34.03
C ASN A 90 8.20 16.23 35.27
N LYS A 91 8.94 15.15 35.50
CA LYS A 91 9.92 15.06 36.61
C LYS A 91 11.07 16.04 36.40
N TYR A 92 11.59 16.15 35.17
CA TYR A 92 12.62 17.12 34.82
C TYR A 92 12.13 18.58 34.99
N LYS A 93 10.92 18.88 34.50
CA LYS A 93 10.31 20.21 34.66
C LYS A 93 10.07 20.59 36.13
N LYS A 94 9.71 19.62 36.99
CA LYS A 94 9.57 19.85 38.44
C LYS A 94 10.92 20.14 39.11
N ALA A 95 11.98 19.42 38.73
CA ALA A 95 13.32 19.61 39.29
C ALA A 95 13.97 20.96 38.91
N GLN A 96 13.60 21.53 37.76
CA GLN A 96 14.04 22.87 37.32
C GLN A 96 13.27 24.04 37.95
N LYS A 97 12.12 23.77 38.58
CA LYS A 97 11.26 24.79 39.22
C LYS A 97 11.44 24.88 40.74
N ALA A 98 12.26 24.00 41.32
CA ALA A 98 12.65 24.00 42.73
C ALA A 98 14.06 24.57 42.88
#